data_AF-A0A3B1CN73-F1
#
_entry.id   AF-A0A3B1CN73-F1
#
_cell.length_a   1.000
_cell.length_b   1.000
_cell.length_c   1.000
_cell.angle_alpha   90.00
_cell.angle_beta   90.00
_cell.angle_gamma   90.00
#
_symmetry.space_group_name_H-M   'P 1'
#
loop_
_entity.id
_entity.type
_entity.pdbx_description
1 polymer ?
#
loop_
_entity_poly.entity_id
_entity_poly.type
_entity_poly.pdbx_seq_one_letter_code
_entity_poly.pdbx_strand_id
1 'polypeptide(L)' 'MNRSIDSKYNFYYELHLKHLLLKGLQPKTIDGYSRAIRRLGEYFNGNLDNLSENQLLEYFHQLKESSSWSTVKINLHGLK' A
#
# COMPACT_ATOMS: atom_id res chain seq x y z
N MET A 1 -18.97 4.21 -6.74
CA MET A 1 -19.39 3.14 -5.81
C MET A 1 -18.60 3.30 -4.52
N ASN A 2 -19.23 3.81 -3.46
CA ASN A 2 -18.63 3.86 -2.12
C ASN A 2 -18.61 2.42 -1.56
N ARG A 3 -17.55 1.67 -1.85
CA ARG A 3 -17.19 0.58 -0.94
C ARG A 3 -16.90 1.28 0.37
N SER A 4 -17.65 0.96 1.43
CA SER A 4 -17.25 1.27 2.79
C SER A 4 -15.88 0.62 2.98
N ILE A 5 -14.83 1.35 2.62
CA ILE A 5 -13.46 0.98 2.93
C ILE A 5 -13.47 0.84 4.44
N ASP A 6 -13.29 -0.40 4.86
CA ASP A 6 -13.51 -0.87 6.21
C ASP A 6 -12.85 0.08 7.23
N SER A 7 -13.51 0.32 8.36
CA SER A 7 -12.95 1.06 9.50
C SER A 7 -11.52 0.58 9.81
N LYS A 8 -11.27 -0.72 9.62
CA LYS A 8 -9.98 -1.36 9.79
C LYS A 8 -8.91 -0.91 8.80
N TYR A 9 -9.23 -0.79 7.50
CA TYR A 9 -8.28 -0.26 6.53
C TYR A 9 -7.91 1.19 6.88
N ASN A 10 -8.90 2.02 7.22
CA ASN A 10 -8.66 3.43 7.54
C ASN A 10 -7.75 3.55 8.77
N PHE A 11 -7.95 2.69 9.77
CA PHE A 11 -7.08 2.59 10.94
C PHE A 11 -5.64 2.22 10.55
N TYR A 12 -5.42 1.19 9.74
CA TYR A 12 -4.07 0.80 9.31
C TYR A 12 -3.40 1.85 8.43
N TYR A 13 -4.16 2.51 7.56
CA TYR A 13 -3.68 3.60 6.74
C TYR A 13 -3.19 4.77 7.60
N GLU A 14 -3.98 5.21 8.58
CA GLU A 14 -3.59 6.27 9.52
C GLU A 14 -2.36 5.90 10.37
N LEU A 15 -2.31 4.65 10.84
CA LEU A 15 -1.15 4.16 11.59
C LEU A 15 0.12 4.16 10.71
N HIS A 16 0.01 3.74 9.45
CA HIS A 16 1.11 3.78 8.50
C HIS A 16 1.59 5.21 8.25
N LEU A 17 0.68 6.17 8.04
CA LEU A 17 1.05 7.59 7.90
C LEU A 17 1.84 8.10 9.11
N LYS A 18 1.39 7.80 10.32
CA LYS A 18 2.10 8.17 11.55
C LYS A 18 3.50 7.55 11.60
N HIS A 19 3.65 6.28 11.23
CA HIS A 19 4.97 5.65 11.16
C HIS A 19 5.89 6.31 10.13
N LEU A 20 5.39 6.64 8.93
CA LEU A 20 6.17 7.31 7.90
C LEU A 20 6.66 8.69 8.35
N LEU A 21 5.81 9.43 9.06
CA LEU A 21 6.16 10.73 9.67
C LEU A 21 7.23 10.56 10.75
N LEU A 22 7.07 9.59 11.65
CA LEU A 22 8.04 9.30 12.71
C LEU A 22 9.40 8.81 12.18
N LYS A 23 9.43 8.18 11.01
CA LYS A 23 10.67 7.83 10.28
C LYS A 23 11.40 9.06 9.70
N GLY A 24 10.83 10.27 9.79
CA GLY A 24 11.46 11.49 9.28
C GLY A 24 11.54 11.56 7.74
N LEU A 25 10.64 10.87 7.03
CA LEU A 25 10.65 10.81 5.57
C LEU A 25 10.19 12.14 4.95
N GLN A 26 10.72 12.46 3.76
CA GLN A 26 10.28 13.63 3.01
C GLN A 26 8.79 13.51 2.60
N PRO A 27 8.03 14.62 2.52
CA PRO A 27 6.62 14.59 2.15
C PRO A 27 6.31 13.83 0.86
N LYS A 28 7.15 13.96 -0.16
CA LYS A 28 7.02 13.23 -1.43
C LYS A 28 7.13 11.71 -1.28
N THR A 29 7.98 11.26 -0.34
CA THR A 29 8.19 9.84 -0.05
C THR A 29 7.01 9.31 0.73
N ILE A 30 6.51 10.09 1.71
CA ILE A 30 5.29 9.77 2.44
C ILE A 30 4.14 9.58 1.46
N ASP A 31 3.85 10.57 0.61
CA ASP A 31 2.80 10.48 -0.41
C ASP A 31 2.98 9.28 -1.37
N GLY A 32 4.22 8.97 -1.76
CA GLY A 32 4.53 7.78 -2.54
C GLY A 32 4.13 6.48 -1.84
N TYR A 33 4.51 6.32 -0.57
CA TYR A 33 4.27 5.11 0.21
C TYR A 33 2.82 4.98 0.66
N SER A 34 2.15 6.08 1.02
CA SER A 34 0.72 6.11 1.30
C SER A 34 -0.11 5.61 0.11
N ARG A 35 0.27 6.01 -1.12
CA ARG A 35 -0.37 5.50 -2.34
C ARG A 35 -0.13 4.01 -2.57
N ALA A 36 0.97 3.44 -2.07
CA ALA A 36 1.21 2.01 -2.14
C ALA A 36 0.22 1.22 -1.27
N ILE A 37 0.04 1.63 -0.01
CA ILE A 37 -0.93 1.02 0.90
C ILE A 37 -2.36 1.14 0.35
N ARG A 38 -2.70 2.28 -0.26
CA ARG A 38 -4.01 2.45 -0.90
C ARG A 38 -4.25 1.48 -2.05
N ARG A 39 -3.27 1.29 -2.94
CA ARG A 39 -3.38 0.31 -4.04
C ARG A 39 -3.53 -1.12 -3.53
N LEU A 40 -2.80 -1.48 -2.48
CA LEU A 40 -2.95 -2.78 -1.82
C LEU A 40 -4.35 -2.94 -1.23
N GLY A 41 -4.86 -1.92 -0.53
CA GLY A 41 -6.22 -1.94 0.01
C GLY A 41 -7.27 -2.07 -1.09
N GLU A 42 -7.10 -1.38 -2.22
CA GLU A 42 -7.98 -1.51 -3.38
C GLU A 42 -7.92 -2.93 -3.98
N TYR A 43 -6.72 -3.53 -4.08
CA TYR A 43 -6.52 -4.87 -4.64
C TYR A 43 -7.09 -5.98 -3.75
N PHE A 44 -6.89 -5.88 -2.43
CA PHE A 44 -7.34 -6.88 -1.45
C PHE A 44 -8.68 -6.52 -0.79
N ASN A 45 -9.47 -5.63 -1.40
CA ASN A 45 -10.77 -5.18 -0.89
C ASN A 45 -10.75 -4.71 0.59
N GLY A 46 -9.67 -4.04 0.99
CA GLY A 46 -9.47 -3.49 2.34
C GLY A 46 -8.94 -4.49 3.36
N ASN A 47 -8.83 -5.78 3.02
CA ASN A 47 -8.27 -6.79 3.91
C ASN A 47 -6.75 -6.89 3.73
N LEU A 48 -6.01 -6.27 4.63
CA LEU A 48 -4.55 -6.29 4.65
C LEU A 48 -3.97 -7.20 5.74
N ASP A 49 -4.83 -7.94 6.45
CA ASP A 49 -4.41 -8.84 7.51
C ASP A 49 -3.85 -10.13 6.93
N ASN A 50 -2.74 -10.61 7.50
CA ASN A 50 -2.18 -11.94 7.21
C ASN A 50 -1.97 -12.22 5.70
N LEU A 51 -1.61 -11.18 4.92
CA LEU A 51 -1.27 -11.37 3.51
C LEU A 51 -0.12 -12.36 3.38
N SER A 52 -0.36 -13.45 2.67
CA SER A 52 0.68 -14.44 2.38
C SER A 52 1.68 -13.91 1.35
N GLU A 53 2.89 -14.48 1.37
CA GLU A 53 3.92 -14.16 0.38
C GLU A 53 3.43 -14.43 -1.05
N ASN A 54 2.67 -15.50 -1.28
CA ASN A 54 2.09 -15.82 -2.58
C ASN A 54 1.08 -14.76 -3.06
N GLN A 55 0.25 -14.22 -2.16
CA GLN A 55 -0.68 -13.14 -2.49
C GLN A 55 0.07 -11.85 -2.87
N LEU A 56 1.14 -11.53 -2.14
CA LEU A 56 1.98 -10.38 -2.46
C LEU A 56 2.71 -10.58 -3.79
N LEU A 57 3.23 -11.78 -4.05
CA LEU A 57 3.89 -12.13 -5.31
C LEU A 57 2.93 -11.93 -6.50
N GLU A 58 1.71 -12.44 -6.41
CA GLU A 58 0.71 -12.29 -7.46
C GLU A 58 0.34 -10.81 -7.68
N TYR A 59 0.13 -10.05 -6.59
CA TYR A 59 -0.11 -8.61 -6.67
C TYR A 59 1.01 -7.87 -7.40
N PHE A 60 2.27 -8.13 -7.04
CA PHE A 60 3.41 -7.44 -7.66
C PHE A 60 3.66 -7.88 -9.10
N HIS A 61 3.37 -9.15 -9.44
CA HIS A 61 3.40 -9.64 -10.81
C HIS A 61 2.38 -8.90 -11.68
N GLN A 62 1.12 -8.80 -11.25
CA GLN A 62 0.09 -8.06 -11.98
C GLN A 62 0.36 -6.55 -12.04
N LEU A 63 0.90 -5.97 -10.96
CA LEU A 63 1.30 -4.57 -10.95
C LEU A 63 2.43 -4.31 -11.95
N LYS A 64 3.36 -5.26 -12.13
CA LYS A 64 4.46 -5.14 -13.08
C LYS A 64 4.00 -5.18 -14.54
N GLU A 65 2.92 -5.91 -14.84
CA GLU A 65 2.31 -5.97 -16.18
C GLU A 65 1.57 -4.66 -16.53
N SER A 66 0.96 -4.01 -15.54
CA SER A 66 0.11 -2.83 -15.76
C SER A 66 0.79 -1.48 -15.47
N SER A 67 2.00 -1.47 -14.89
CA SER A 67 2.66 -0.25 -14.42
C SER A 67 4.16 -0.21 -14.69
N SER A 68 4.72 1.01 -14.62
CA SER A 68 6.17 1.21 -14.73
C SER A 68 6.93 0.54 -13.59
N TRP A 69 8.20 0.20 -13.83
CA TRP A 69 9.08 -0.33 -12.78
C TRP A 69 9.27 0.64 -11.61
N SER A 70 9.25 1.95 -11.87
CA SER A 70 9.28 2.97 -10.81
C SER A 70 8.06 2.86 -9.89
N THR A 71 6.87 2.60 -10.44
CA THR A 71 5.66 2.35 -9.64
C THR A 71 5.81 1.09 -8.79
N VAL A 72 6.30 -0.01 -9.37
CA VAL A 72 6.52 -1.27 -8.64
C VAL A 72 7.49 -1.06 -7.48
N LYS A 73 8.62 -0.39 -7.71
CA LYS A 73 9.60 -0.07 -6.66
C LYS A 73 8.98 0.75 -5.53
N ILE A 74 8.21 1.80 -5.84
CA ILE A 74 7.53 2.60 -4.81
C ILE A 74 6.60 1.72 -3.97
N ASN A 75 5.86 0.80 -4.60
CA ASN A 75 4.96 -0.09 -3.87
C ASN A 75 5.71 -1.09 -2.98
N LEU A 76 6.82 -1.66 -3.46
CA LEU A 76 7.70 -2.52 -2.65
C LEU A 76 8.29 -1.78 -1.44
N HIS A 77 8.74 -0.55 -1.62
CA HIS A 77 9.31 0.25 -0.54
C HIS A 77 8.25 0.76 0.44
N GLY A 78 7.03 1.04 -0.01
CA GLY A 78 5.92 1.45 0.85
C GLY A 78 5.43 0.35 1.80
N LEU A 79 5.82 -0.90 1.58
CA LEU A 79 5.54 -2.02 2.48
C LEU A 79 6.54 -2.16 3.66
N LYS A 80 7.64 -1.40 3.67
CA LYS A 80 8.71 -1.49 4.69
C LYS A 80 8.59 -0.42 5.78
#